data_AF-A0A6I4Q1L2-F1
#
_entry.id   AF-A0A6I4Q1L2-F1
#
_cell.length_a   1.000
_cell.length_b   1.000
_cell.length_c   1.000
_cell.angle_alpha   90.00
_cell.angle_beta   90.00
_cell.angle_gamma   90.00
#
_symmetry.space_group_name_H-M   'P 1'
#
loop_
_entity.id
_entity.type
_entity.pdbx_description
1 polymer ?
#
loop_
_entity_poly.entity_id
_entity_poly.type
_entity_poly.pdbx_seq_one_letter_code
_entity_poly.pdbx_strand_id
1 'polypeptide(L)'
;MGFRNWFFSKIYADNKKVKHEVLDINCKLDGLNQQISSPNKYFHNFGQDKEYGELLQRMVFLEEKLEVIYRLTEKNTNLNIDIRNLNQTVNLISTNRIINKKQKIICLFLVHNIESWDSVFSIYQEMLCHNQFNVIVASINRRYPGSKIFKDEEYVHNILSQLNVPHLRFNNNNSYEDLNIIKTLAPNVIFRQSQWDYDIPPAFSTDNLRFAKLCLVPYEIMNFVQLGFNHLSSHYHSSCWKLFVANQQTKIEQEQHDKLNGINVFVTGHPKVKALKNAKPKWPIVSNSNDKKFRILWASHHSIDKNWSNFGVFLDIYNDMLNWAKEDDSIEFVFSPHPALVTVLEAITDETLKRSVQEFFVEWNKLDNTYFYREGPYGPLFQASDILIMDGISWLLEYQLMKKPLIFIEREDHSAFTVNGELIANGTNRVSTFEQAKALAYRFKNGEPDPNRNNQDIVVEQLLSIDNAAENIVDSIMDGFEKE
;
A
#
# COMPACT_ATOMS: atom_id res chain seq x y z
N MET A 1 -17.98 -25.00 25.57
CA MET A 1 -17.37 -25.72 24.43
C MET A 1 -18.37 -26.33 23.42
N GLY A 2 -19.69 -26.06 23.49
CA GLY A 2 -20.68 -26.75 22.62
C GLY A 2 -21.01 -26.08 21.27
N PHE A 3 -21.13 -24.76 21.21
CA PHE A 3 -21.63 -24.08 20.01
C PHE A 3 -20.59 -23.97 18.88
N ARG A 4 -19.32 -23.73 19.25
CA ARG A 4 -18.21 -23.58 18.30
C ARG A 4 -17.92 -24.89 17.55
N ASN A 5 -17.89 -26.02 18.25
CA ASN A 5 -17.70 -27.34 17.62
C ASN A 5 -18.91 -27.75 16.76
N TRP A 6 -20.14 -27.41 17.17
CA TRP A 6 -21.33 -27.65 16.34
C TRP A 6 -21.33 -26.78 15.08
N PHE A 7 -20.97 -25.50 15.17
CA PHE A 7 -20.89 -24.58 14.04
C PHE A 7 -19.81 -25.00 13.03
N PHE A 8 -18.61 -25.37 13.49
CA PHE A 8 -17.55 -25.89 12.61
C PHE A 8 -17.90 -27.26 12.02
N SER A 9 -18.56 -28.15 12.78
CA SER A 9 -19.04 -29.44 12.25
C SER A 9 -20.13 -29.25 11.19
N LYS A 10 -20.98 -28.23 11.34
CA LYS A 10 -22.06 -27.93 10.38
C LYS A 10 -21.49 -27.29 9.11
N ILE A 11 -20.58 -26.33 9.23
CA ILE A 11 -19.83 -25.77 8.09
C ILE A 11 -19.06 -26.86 7.35
N TYR A 12 -18.43 -27.79 8.07
CA TYR A 12 -17.69 -28.88 7.47
C TYR A 12 -18.61 -29.88 6.74
N ALA A 13 -19.78 -30.18 7.30
CA ALA A 13 -20.79 -31.03 6.67
C ALA A 13 -21.41 -30.36 5.43
N ASP A 14 -21.73 -29.07 5.52
CA ASP A 14 -22.32 -28.30 4.42
C ASP A 14 -21.30 -28.12 3.28
N ASN A 15 -20.02 -27.87 3.57
CA ASN A 15 -18.95 -27.85 2.57
C ASN A 15 -18.74 -29.22 1.91
N LYS A 16 -18.88 -30.32 2.65
CA LYS A 16 -18.79 -31.67 2.09
C LYS A 16 -19.98 -31.98 1.18
N LYS A 17 -21.17 -31.50 1.54
CA LYS A 17 -22.39 -31.60 0.72
C LYS A 17 -22.27 -30.77 -0.56
N VAL A 18 -21.83 -29.51 -0.47
CA VAL A 18 -21.56 -28.65 -1.63
C VAL A 18 -20.49 -29.27 -2.53
N LYS A 19 -19.41 -29.82 -1.96
CA LYS A 19 -18.39 -30.53 -2.74
C LYS A 19 -18.95 -31.76 -3.47
N HIS A 20 -19.86 -32.50 -2.83
CA HIS A 20 -20.54 -33.64 -3.46
C HIS A 20 -21.49 -33.20 -4.57
N GLU A 21 -22.28 -32.15 -4.34
CA GLU A 21 -23.20 -31.59 -5.34
C GLU A 21 -22.43 -31.03 -6.55
N VAL A 22 -21.29 -30.36 -6.34
CA VAL A 22 -20.41 -29.87 -7.41
C VAL A 22 -19.78 -31.04 -8.19
N LEU A 23 -19.36 -32.11 -7.50
CA LEU A 23 -18.85 -33.32 -8.18
C LEU A 23 -19.95 -34.02 -8.98
N ASP A 24 -21.18 -34.08 -8.47
CA ASP A 24 -22.31 -34.70 -9.15
C ASP A 24 -22.77 -33.87 -10.37
N ILE A 25 -22.72 -32.53 -10.26
CA ILE A 25 -22.92 -31.62 -11.38
C ILE A 25 -21.82 -31.77 -12.43
N ASN A 26 -20.54 -31.88 -12.03
CA ASN A 26 -19.44 -32.14 -12.95
C ASN A 26 -19.59 -33.49 -13.66
N CYS A 27 -19.98 -34.56 -12.95
CA CYS A 27 -20.27 -35.86 -13.57
C CYS A 27 -21.43 -35.79 -14.57
N LYS A 28 -22.49 -35.02 -14.27
CA LYS A 28 -23.61 -34.79 -15.21
C LYS A 28 -23.18 -33.96 -16.42
N LEU A 29 -22.33 -32.95 -16.22
CA LEU A 29 -21.75 -32.15 -17.30
C LEU A 29 -20.82 -32.99 -18.17
N ASP A 30 -20.02 -33.88 -17.59
CA ASP A 30 -19.17 -34.82 -18.33
C ASP A 30 -20.01 -35.84 -19.13
N GLY A 31 -21.11 -36.32 -18.55
CA GLY A 31 -22.08 -37.18 -19.25
C GLY A 31 -22.79 -36.47 -20.40
N LEU A 32 -23.17 -35.20 -20.23
CA LEU A 32 -23.73 -34.35 -21.28
C LEU A 32 -22.68 -34.03 -22.37
N ASN A 33 -21.44 -33.76 -21.99
CA ASN A 33 -20.33 -33.58 -22.92
C ASN A 33 -20.08 -34.85 -23.74
N GLN A 34 -20.16 -36.05 -23.15
CA GLN A 34 -20.09 -37.32 -23.88
C GLN A 34 -21.27 -37.54 -24.84
N GLN A 35 -22.46 -37.06 -24.51
CA GLN A 35 -23.61 -37.11 -25.43
C GLN A 35 -23.46 -36.12 -26.60
N ILE A 36 -22.94 -34.92 -26.33
CA ILE A 36 -22.68 -33.88 -27.35
C ILE A 36 -21.49 -34.26 -28.25
N SER A 37 -20.50 -34.99 -27.72
CA SER A 37 -19.32 -35.46 -28.47
C SER A 37 -19.55 -36.80 -29.21
N SER A 38 -20.79 -37.17 -29.48
CA SER A 38 -21.12 -38.21 -30.46
C SER A 38 -21.74 -37.60 -31.74
N PRO A 39 -20.93 -37.16 -32.72
CA PRO A 39 -21.47 -36.66 -34.00
C PRO A 39 -22.20 -37.74 -34.80
N ASN A 40 -22.11 -39.03 -34.42
CA ASN A 40 -22.45 -40.13 -35.31
C ASN A 40 -23.92 -40.55 -35.38
N LYS A 41 -24.85 -39.92 -34.63
CA LYS A 41 -26.27 -40.33 -34.65
C LYS A 41 -27.24 -39.41 -35.39
N TYR A 42 -26.81 -38.23 -35.83
CA TYR A 42 -27.66 -37.30 -36.61
C TYR A 42 -27.24 -37.14 -38.09
N PHE A 43 -26.14 -37.75 -38.53
CA PHE A 43 -25.63 -37.57 -39.91
C PHE A 43 -25.87 -38.75 -40.86
N HIS A 44 -26.74 -39.70 -40.52
CA HIS A 44 -26.96 -40.88 -41.35
C HIS A 44 -27.81 -40.65 -42.62
N ASN A 45 -28.07 -39.40 -43.02
CA ASN A 45 -28.84 -39.07 -44.23
C ASN A 45 -28.22 -37.99 -45.15
N PHE A 46 -26.94 -37.63 -45.00
CA PHE A 46 -26.30 -36.60 -45.87
C PHE A 46 -25.04 -37.10 -46.58
N GLY A 47 -25.02 -38.38 -46.98
CA GLY A 47 -23.93 -39.00 -47.72
C GLY A 47 -23.88 -38.69 -49.22
N GLN A 48 -24.34 -37.52 -49.70
CA GLN A 48 -24.30 -37.17 -51.13
C GLN A 48 -23.90 -35.73 -51.49
N ASP A 49 -23.43 -34.89 -50.55
CA ASP A 49 -22.88 -33.57 -50.88
C ASP A 49 -21.36 -33.53 -50.66
N LYS A 50 -20.62 -33.36 -51.76
CA LYS A 50 -19.14 -33.29 -51.79
C LYS A 50 -18.59 -32.18 -50.89
N GLU A 51 -19.34 -31.09 -50.76
CA GLU A 51 -19.04 -29.92 -49.93
C GLU A 51 -19.06 -30.25 -48.43
N TYR A 52 -19.93 -31.17 -48.00
CA TYR A 52 -20.02 -31.63 -46.61
C TYR A 52 -18.82 -32.50 -46.22
N GLY A 53 -18.36 -33.35 -47.14
CA GLY A 53 -17.14 -34.16 -46.94
C GLY A 53 -15.88 -33.30 -46.81
N GLU A 54 -15.77 -32.24 -47.60
CA GLU A 54 -14.67 -31.27 -47.50
C GLU A 54 -14.73 -30.47 -46.19
N LEU A 55 -15.92 -30.06 -45.73
CA LEU A 55 -16.11 -29.40 -44.43
C LEU A 55 -15.73 -30.31 -43.27
N LEU A 56 -16.10 -31.59 -43.31
CA LEU A 56 -15.77 -32.56 -42.26
C LEU A 56 -14.26 -32.79 -42.18
N GLN A 57 -13.57 -32.92 -43.32
CA GLN A 57 -12.11 -33.02 -43.37
C GLN A 57 -11.43 -31.76 -42.82
N ARG A 58 -11.99 -30.58 -43.11
CA ARG A 58 -11.47 -29.30 -42.62
C ARG A 58 -11.69 -29.14 -41.11
N MET A 59 -12.81 -29.63 -40.57
CA MET A 59 -13.06 -29.70 -39.13
C MET A 59 -12.04 -30.60 -38.42
N VAL A 60 -11.85 -31.84 -38.90
CA VAL A 60 -10.87 -32.77 -38.31
C VAL A 60 -9.46 -32.17 -38.34
N PHE A 61 -9.08 -31.54 -39.45
CA PHE A 61 -7.80 -30.83 -39.54
C PHE A 61 -7.67 -29.67 -38.53
N LEU A 62 -8.74 -28.90 -38.30
CA LEU A 62 -8.75 -27.82 -37.31
C LEU A 62 -8.69 -28.33 -35.87
N GLU A 63 -9.37 -29.44 -35.57
CA GLU A 63 -9.30 -30.11 -34.25
C GLU A 63 -7.88 -30.61 -33.96
N GLU A 64 -7.22 -31.24 -34.93
CA GLU A 64 -5.82 -31.65 -34.80
C GLU A 64 -4.89 -30.45 -34.57
N LYS A 65 -5.12 -29.31 -35.25
CA LYS A 65 -4.34 -28.08 -35.04
C LYS A 65 -4.59 -27.47 -33.67
N LEU A 66 -5.83 -27.45 -33.19
CA LEU A 66 -6.19 -27.00 -31.84
C LEU A 66 -5.47 -27.81 -30.77
N GLU A 67 -5.46 -29.14 -30.90
CA GLU A 67 -4.76 -30.05 -30.00
C GLU A 67 -3.24 -29.76 -29.94
N VAL A 68 -2.62 -29.49 -31.09
CA VAL A 68 -1.20 -29.08 -31.14
C VAL A 68 -0.98 -27.72 -30.44
N ILE A 69 -1.88 -26.75 -30.63
CA ILE A 69 -1.82 -25.45 -29.94
C ILE A 69 -1.95 -25.63 -28.43
N TYR A 70 -2.84 -26.49 -27.95
CA TYR A 70 -2.98 -26.80 -26.53
C TYR A 70 -1.69 -27.38 -25.95
N ARG A 71 -1.08 -28.38 -26.62
CA ARG A 71 0.20 -28.96 -26.18
C ARG A 71 1.35 -27.95 -26.19
N LEU A 72 1.41 -27.08 -27.20
CA LEU A 72 2.41 -26.01 -27.26
C LEU A 72 2.21 -25.00 -26.12
N THR A 73 0.96 -24.67 -25.79
CA THR A 73 0.62 -23.75 -24.69
C THR A 73 0.99 -24.36 -23.34
N GLU A 74 0.71 -25.64 -23.14
CA GLU A 74 1.11 -26.38 -21.94
C GLU A 74 2.64 -26.43 -21.81
N LYS A 75 3.35 -26.80 -22.90
CA LYS A 75 4.81 -26.81 -22.92
C LYS A 75 5.41 -25.44 -22.63
N ASN A 76 4.83 -24.37 -23.18
CA ASN A 76 5.27 -23.00 -22.92
C ASN A 76 5.03 -22.61 -21.45
N THR A 77 3.93 -23.07 -20.86
CA THR A 77 3.65 -22.90 -19.43
C THR A 77 4.69 -23.61 -18.57
N ASN A 78 5.03 -24.86 -18.91
CA ASN A 78 6.07 -25.63 -18.22
C ASN A 78 7.45 -24.97 -18.36
N LEU A 79 7.81 -24.51 -19.56
CA LEU A 79 9.08 -23.80 -19.78
C LEU A 79 9.17 -22.51 -18.94
N ASN A 80 8.07 -21.78 -18.82
CA ASN A 80 8.01 -20.59 -17.96
C ASN A 80 8.20 -20.95 -16.47
N ILE A 81 7.65 -22.09 -16.02
CA ILE A 81 7.88 -22.60 -14.66
C ILE A 81 9.35 -22.96 -14.48
N ASP A 82 9.96 -23.66 -15.43
CA ASP A 82 11.37 -24.06 -15.38
C ASP A 82 12.30 -22.84 -15.34
N ILE A 83 12.04 -21.82 -16.17
CA ILE A 83 12.80 -20.56 -16.15
C ILE A 83 12.66 -19.86 -14.79
N ARG A 84 11.46 -19.85 -14.19
CA ARG A 84 11.26 -19.30 -12.84
C ARG A 84 12.07 -20.09 -11.80
N ASN A 85 12.06 -21.41 -11.87
CA ASN A 85 12.82 -22.27 -10.93
C ASN A 85 14.33 -22.08 -11.09
N LEU A 86 14.82 -21.94 -12.32
CA LEU A 86 16.22 -21.63 -12.62
C LEU A 86 16.61 -20.27 -12.07
N ASN A 87 15.80 -19.24 -12.32
CA ASN A 87 16.02 -17.91 -11.76
C ASN A 87 16.04 -17.95 -10.23
N GLN A 88 15.12 -18.66 -9.59
CA GLN A 88 15.12 -18.85 -8.13
C GLN A 88 16.38 -19.56 -7.63
N THR A 89 16.86 -20.58 -8.34
CA THR A 89 18.09 -21.30 -7.98
C THR A 89 19.32 -20.40 -8.09
N VAL A 90 19.44 -19.64 -9.18
CA VAL A 90 20.51 -18.66 -9.37
C VAL A 90 20.46 -17.59 -8.28
N ASN A 91 19.26 -17.10 -7.97
CA ASN A 91 19.00 -16.13 -6.92
C ASN A 91 19.48 -16.64 -5.54
N LEU A 92 19.16 -17.89 -5.19
CA LEU A 92 19.60 -18.53 -3.95
C LEU A 92 21.13 -18.67 -3.87
N ILE A 93 21.77 -19.01 -4.99
CA ILE A 93 23.24 -19.10 -5.07
C ILE A 93 23.87 -17.70 -4.91
N SER A 94 23.25 -16.65 -5.50
CA SER A 94 23.75 -15.28 -5.35
C SER A 94 23.55 -14.71 -3.94
N THR A 95 22.47 -15.07 -3.24
CA THR A 95 22.23 -14.65 -1.84
C THR A 95 23.20 -15.29 -0.85
N ASN A 96 23.73 -16.49 -1.15
CA ASN A 96 24.64 -17.24 -0.27
C ASN A 96 26.12 -16.87 -0.47
N ARG A 97 26.42 -15.69 -1.01
CA ARG A 97 27.79 -15.17 -0.99
C ARG A 97 28.16 -14.87 0.45
N ILE A 98 29.13 -15.61 1.00
CA ILE A 98 29.71 -15.33 2.32
C ILE A 98 30.28 -13.91 2.30
N ILE A 99 29.61 -13.00 3.00
CA ILE A 99 30.13 -11.66 3.25
C ILE A 99 31.16 -11.79 4.37
N ASN A 100 32.44 -11.86 4.00
CA ASN A 100 33.48 -11.77 5.02
C ASN A 100 33.48 -10.37 5.64
N LYS A 101 33.90 -10.23 6.92
CA LYS A 101 33.96 -8.96 7.69
C LYS A 101 34.63 -7.76 6.99
N LYS A 102 35.35 -7.98 5.88
CA LYS A 102 36.02 -6.95 5.08
C LYS A 102 35.16 -6.41 3.93
N GLN A 103 34.09 -7.11 3.53
CA GLN A 103 33.19 -6.69 2.46
C GLN A 103 32.03 -5.90 3.04
N LYS A 104 31.74 -4.74 2.42
CA LYS A 104 30.60 -3.92 2.82
C LYS A 104 29.28 -4.57 2.38
N ILE A 105 28.26 -4.44 3.21
CA ILE A 105 26.88 -4.78 2.90
C ILE A 105 26.32 -3.71 1.95
N ILE A 106 25.98 -4.10 0.73
CA ILE A 106 25.35 -3.21 -0.25
C ILE A 106 23.84 -3.20 0.00
N CYS A 107 23.31 -2.05 0.40
CA CYS A 107 21.89 -1.84 0.68
C CYS A 107 21.27 -0.95 -0.39
N LEU A 108 20.20 -1.43 -1.04
CA LEU A 108 19.44 -0.68 -2.03
C LEU A 108 18.07 -0.28 -1.48
N PHE A 109 17.74 1.00 -1.51
CA PHE A 109 16.40 1.52 -1.23
C PHE A 109 15.68 1.82 -2.56
N LEU A 110 14.58 1.11 -2.83
CA LEU A 110 13.71 1.38 -3.98
C LEU A 110 12.57 2.33 -3.58
N VAL A 111 12.60 3.55 -4.10
CA VAL A 111 11.69 4.63 -3.73
C VAL A 111 10.69 4.89 -4.85
N HIS A 112 9.42 4.56 -4.61
CA HIS A 112 8.27 4.88 -5.48
C HIS A 112 7.24 5.77 -4.77
N ASN A 113 7.22 5.75 -3.44
CA ASN A 113 6.33 6.51 -2.58
C ASN A 113 7.18 7.48 -1.75
N ILE A 114 7.41 8.69 -2.27
CA ILE A 114 8.23 9.68 -1.58
C ILE A 114 7.54 10.24 -0.34
N GLU A 115 6.21 10.18 -0.31
CA GLU A 115 5.37 10.58 0.81
C GLU A 115 5.60 9.68 2.04
N SER A 116 6.09 8.44 1.86
CA SER A 116 6.49 7.54 2.95
C SER A 116 8.00 7.45 3.17
N TRP A 117 8.78 8.40 2.64
CA TRP A 117 10.24 8.40 2.82
C TRP A 117 10.66 8.39 4.29
N ASP A 118 9.90 9.05 5.17
CA ASP A 118 10.13 9.05 6.63
C ASP A 118 10.07 7.65 7.27
N SER A 119 9.48 6.65 6.60
CA SER A 119 9.51 5.25 7.06
C SER A 119 10.89 4.61 6.93
N VAL A 120 11.78 5.14 6.09
CA VAL A 120 13.09 4.55 5.82
C VAL A 120 14.26 5.54 5.89
N PHE A 121 13.98 6.85 5.93
CA PHE A 121 15.00 7.88 5.86
C PHE A 121 16.03 7.80 6.99
N SER A 122 15.61 7.60 8.24
CA SER A 122 16.56 7.49 9.35
C SER A 122 17.39 6.21 9.29
N ILE A 123 16.88 5.13 8.68
CA ILE A 123 17.66 3.92 8.41
C ILE A 123 18.75 4.23 7.38
N TYR A 124 18.39 4.93 6.30
CA TYR A 124 19.34 5.41 5.30
C TYR A 124 20.45 6.26 5.94
N GLN A 125 20.10 7.21 6.81
CA GLN A 125 21.07 8.04 7.53
C GLN A 125 21.98 7.22 8.45
N GLU A 126 21.41 6.30 9.22
CA GLU A 126 22.17 5.43 10.13
C GLU A 126 23.16 4.55 9.36
N MET A 127 22.72 3.95 8.24
CA MET A 127 23.58 3.15 7.38
C MET A 127 24.70 3.96 6.73
N LEU A 128 24.46 5.22 6.34
CA LEU A 128 25.51 6.09 5.80
C LEU A 128 26.62 6.39 6.81
N CYS A 129 26.28 6.50 8.09
CA CYS A 129 27.23 6.73 9.17
C CYS A 129 28.05 5.47 9.51
N HIS A 130 27.59 4.29 9.09
CA HIS A 130 28.17 3.02 9.50
C HIS A 130 29.11 2.43 8.43
N ASN A 131 30.37 2.16 8.79
CA ASN A 131 31.42 1.80 7.83
C ASN A 131 31.20 0.46 7.09
N GLN A 132 30.37 -0.42 7.64
CA GLN A 132 30.01 -1.71 7.03
C GLN A 132 29.03 -1.58 5.87
N PHE A 133 28.38 -0.44 5.65
CA PHE A 133 27.38 -0.30 4.60
C PHE A 133 27.90 0.46 3.39
N ASN A 134 27.39 0.06 2.23
CA ASN A 134 27.38 0.85 1.00
C ASN A 134 25.92 1.06 0.60
N VAL A 135 25.45 2.30 0.71
CA VAL A 135 24.02 2.62 0.58
C VAL A 135 23.73 3.21 -0.79
N ILE A 136 22.74 2.64 -1.48
CA ILE A 136 22.26 3.07 -2.79
C ILE A 136 20.78 3.39 -2.66
N VAL A 137 20.36 4.52 -3.21
CA VAL A 137 18.95 4.89 -3.35
C VAL A 137 18.60 4.92 -4.84
N ALA A 138 17.42 4.46 -5.20
CA ALA A 138 16.91 4.60 -6.55
C ALA A 138 15.45 5.04 -6.58
N SER A 139 15.14 6.03 -7.42
CA SER A 139 13.77 6.44 -7.74
C SER A 139 13.21 5.53 -8.85
N ILE A 140 11.96 5.09 -8.67
CA ILE A 140 11.24 4.26 -9.65
C ILE A 140 9.83 4.82 -9.89
N ASN A 141 9.24 4.45 -11.03
CA ASN A 141 7.84 4.76 -11.31
C ASN A 141 6.90 4.04 -10.32
N ARG A 142 5.67 4.54 -10.21
CA ARG A 142 4.58 3.97 -9.39
C ARG A 142 3.27 3.89 -10.15
N ARG A 143 2.33 3.09 -9.65
CA ARG A 143 0.95 3.04 -10.14
C ARG A 143 -0.02 2.94 -8.96
N TYR A 144 -0.68 4.06 -8.65
CA TYR A 144 -1.73 4.09 -7.64
C TYR A 144 -3.11 3.72 -8.21
N PRO A 145 -4.08 3.37 -7.34
CA PRO A 145 -5.48 3.16 -7.72
C PRO A 145 -6.02 4.27 -8.62
N GLY A 146 -6.75 3.89 -9.66
CA GLY A 146 -7.26 4.80 -10.70
C GLY A 146 -6.29 5.03 -11.87
N SER A 147 -4.99 4.78 -11.71
CA SER A 147 -4.02 4.93 -12.80
C SER A 147 -3.89 3.67 -13.65
N LYS A 148 -3.81 3.85 -14.98
CA LYS A 148 -3.62 2.75 -15.96
C LYS A 148 -2.15 2.46 -16.28
N ILE A 149 -1.24 3.37 -15.92
CA ILE A 149 0.18 3.31 -16.30
C ILE A 149 1.07 3.52 -15.08
N PHE A 150 2.33 3.10 -15.18
CA PHE A 150 3.36 3.46 -14.22
C PHE A 150 3.91 4.85 -14.57
N LYS A 151 3.95 5.76 -13.59
CA LYS A 151 4.37 7.17 -13.76
C LYS A 151 5.02 7.73 -12.48
N ASP A 152 5.28 9.03 -12.45
CA ASP A 152 5.72 9.82 -11.29
C ASP A 152 7.16 9.58 -10.77
N GLU A 153 8.03 8.85 -11.48
CA GLU A 153 9.45 8.77 -11.05
C GLU A 153 10.10 10.16 -11.01
N GLU A 154 9.81 11.05 -11.96
CA GLU A 154 10.37 12.40 -11.99
C GLU A 154 9.97 13.22 -10.75
N TYR A 155 8.74 13.02 -10.26
CA TYR A 155 8.28 13.65 -9.02
C TYR A 155 9.07 13.13 -7.81
N VAL A 156 9.31 11.82 -7.73
CA VAL A 156 10.16 11.22 -6.69
C VAL A 156 11.60 11.75 -6.79
N HIS A 157 12.17 11.79 -7.99
CA HIS A 157 13.51 12.33 -8.27
C HIS A 157 13.66 13.77 -7.79
N ASN A 158 12.70 14.62 -8.10
CA ASN A 158 12.75 16.04 -7.75
C ASN A 158 12.77 16.25 -6.24
N ILE A 159 11.93 15.54 -5.49
CA ILE A 159 11.91 15.65 -4.02
C ILE A 159 13.17 15.03 -3.40
N LEU A 160 13.63 13.87 -3.85
CA LEU A 160 14.91 13.29 -3.37
C LEU A 160 16.08 14.26 -3.61
N SER A 161 16.10 14.94 -4.76
CA SER A 161 17.12 15.94 -5.10
C SER A 161 17.04 17.15 -4.17
N GLN A 162 15.82 17.66 -3.88
CA GLN A 162 15.62 18.75 -2.90
C GLN A 162 16.07 18.36 -1.49
N LEU A 163 15.89 17.09 -1.11
CA LEU A 163 16.37 16.54 0.16
C LEU A 163 17.88 16.22 0.16
N ASN A 164 18.60 16.50 -0.94
CA ASN A 164 20.01 16.18 -1.13
C ASN A 164 20.34 14.69 -0.94
N VAL A 165 19.44 13.80 -1.36
CA VAL A 165 19.65 12.35 -1.35
C VAL A 165 20.21 11.92 -2.72
N PRO A 166 21.50 11.52 -2.83
CA PRO A 166 22.04 10.99 -4.08
C PRO A 166 21.33 9.69 -4.45
N HIS A 167 20.86 9.59 -5.70
CA HIS A 167 20.10 8.44 -6.14
C HIS A 167 20.27 8.14 -7.64
N LEU A 168 20.05 6.88 -7.99
CA LEU A 168 19.89 6.42 -9.37
C LEU A 168 18.44 6.65 -9.81
N ARG A 169 18.24 6.87 -11.11
CA ARG A 169 16.91 7.00 -11.70
C ARG A 169 16.61 5.78 -12.55
N PHE A 170 15.63 4.99 -12.12
CA PHE A 170 15.19 3.78 -12.80
C PHE A 170 13.81 4.01 -13.42
N ASN A 171 13.82 4.74 -14.54
CA ASN A 171 12.65 5.19 -15.26
C ASN A 171 12.63 4.73 -16.73
N ASN A 172 13.39 3.68 -17.06
CA ASN A 172 13.39 3.15 -18.42
C ASN A 172 11.99 2.65 -18.82
N ASN A 173 11.61 2.89 -20.08
CA ASN A 173 10.34 2.40 -20.64
C ASN A 173 10.18 0.89 -20.42
N ASN A 174 11.29 0.15 -20.54
CA ASN A 174 11.38 -1.24 -20.17
C ASN A 174 12.09 -1.38 -18.82
N SER A 175 11.31 -1.48 -17.74
CA SER A 175 11.84 -1.63 -16.37
C SER A 175 12.82 -2.81 -16.16
N TYR A 176 12.84 -3.80 -17.05
CA TYR A 176 13.79 -4.91 -16.96
C TYR A 176 15.24 -4.49 -17.28
N GLU A 177 15.45 -3.39 -18.00
CA GLU A 177 16.78 -2.81 -18.21
C GLU A 177 17.34 -2.26 -16.88
N ASP A 178 16.50 -1.58 -16.10
CA ASP A 178 16.87 -1.12 -14.76
C ASP A 178 17.13 -2.29 -13.80
N LEU A 179 16.35 -3.38 -13.90
CA LEU A 179 16.61 -4.60 -13.12
C LEU A 179 17.99 -5.21 -13.45
N ASN A 180 18.45 -5.14 -14.69
CA ASN A 180 19.79 -5.62 -15.06
C ASN A 180 20.88 -4.77 -14.39
N ILE A 181 20.67 -3.45 -14.27
CA ILE A 181 21.56 -2.57 -13.52
C ILE A 181 21.57 -2.99 -12.04
N ILE A 182 20.40 -3.17 -11.44
CA ILE A 182 20.27 -3.64 -10.05
C ILE A 182 21.02 -4.98 -9.83
N LYS A 183 20.86 -5.94 -10.73
CA LYS A 183 21.58 -7.24 -10.66
C LYS A 183 23.10 -7.08 -10.79
N THR A 184 23.56 -6.09 -11.56
CA THR A 184 24.98 -5.75 -11.71
C THR A 184 25.55 -5.09 -10.45
N LEU A 185 24.76 -4.22 -9.79
CA LEU A 185 25.10 -3.64 -8.49
C LEU A 185 25.21 -4.70 -7.39
N ALA A 186 24.55 -5.85 -7.57
CA ALA A 186 24.56 -7.00 -6.67
C ALA A 186 24.28 -6.63 -5.19
N PRO A 187 23.17 -5.93 -4.89
CA PRO A 187 22.82 -5.59 -3.52
C PRO A 187 22.66 -6.83 -2.65
N ASN A 188 23.12 -6.75 -1.42
CA ASN A 188 22.90 -7.80 -0.42
C ASN A 188 21.51 -7.67 0.20
N VAL A 189 21.06 -6.43 0.40
CA VAL A 189 19.75 -6.10 0.99
C VAL A 189 19.00 -5.14 0.08
N ILE A 190 17.69 -5.37 -0.10
CA ILE A 190 16.80 -4.45 -0.80
C ILE A 190 15.64 -4.06 0.12
N PHE A 191 15.50 -2.77 0.40
CA PHE A 191 14.31 -2.18 1.01
C PHE A 191 13.31 -1.79 -0.07
N ARG A 192 12.09 -2.34 0.02
CA ARG A 192 10.95 -1.94 -0.82
C ARG A 192 9.87 -1.33 0.06
N GLN A 193 9.33 -0.19 -0.35
CA GLN A 193 8.44 0.61 0.51
C GLN A 193 7.03 0.04 0.71
N SER A 194 6.58 -0.92 -0.09
CA SER A 194 5.24 -1.49 0.04
C SER A 194 5.20 -2.97 -0.32
N GLN A 195 4.18 -3.66 0.18
CA GLN A 195 3.91 -5.07 -0.06
C GLN A 195 3.23 -5.37 -1.40
N TRP A 196 2.90 -4.33 -2.18
CA TRP A 196 2.06 -4.42 -3.37
C TRP A 196 2.91 -4.44 -4.65
N ASP A 197 3.00 -5.62 -5.29
CA ASP A 197 3.64 -5.72 -6.61
C ASP A 197 2.88 -4.93 -7.70
N TYR A 198 1.60 -4.64 -7.47
CA TYR A 198 0.78 -3.87 -8.40
C TYR A 198 1.17 -2.39 -8.47
N ASP A 199 1.79 -1.86 -7.41
CA ASP A 199 2.09 -0.43 -7.27
C ASP A 199 3.40 -0.02 -7.95
N ILE A 200 4.22 -0.99 -8.39
CA ILE A 200 5.57 -0.78 -8.92
C ILE A 200 5.75 -1.49 -10.27
N PRO A 201 6.69 -1.02 -11.12
CA PRO A 201 6.98 -1.66 -12.40
C PRO A 201 7.26 -3.17 -12.27
N PRO A 202 6.82 -4.01 -13.22
CA PRO A 202 6.90 -5.47 -13.10
C PRO A 202 8.30 -6.03 -12.87
N ALA A 203 9.35 -5.36 -13.34
CA ALA A 203 10.72 -5.79 -13.13
C ALA A 203 11.17 -5.71 -11.65
N PHE A 204 10.48 -4.91 -10.83
CA PHE A 204 10.75 -4.79 -9.39
C PHE A 204 9.77 -5.62 -8.54
N SER A 205 9.07 -6.58 -9.15
CA SER A 205 8.19 -7.51 -8.45
C SER A 205 8.94 -8.33 -7.39
N THR A 206 8.19 -8.93 -6.47
CA THR A 206 8.75 -9.76 -5.40
C THR A 206 9.70 -10.82 -5.97
N ASP A 207 9.27 -11.59 -6.97
CA ASP A 207 10.08 -12.70 -7.51
C ASP A 207 11.34 -12.24 -8.23
N ASN A 208 11.31 -11.06 -8.86
CA ASN A 208 12.46 -10.51 -9.58
C ASN A 208 13.53 -9.94 -8.65
N LEU A 209 13.18 -9.58 -7.41
CA LEU A 209 14.10 -8.99 -6.43
C LEU A 209 14.65 -9.99 -5.40
N ARG A 210 14.11 -11.21 -5.33
CA ARG A 210 14.50 -12.27 -4.36
C ARG A 210 15.92 -12.84 -4.54
N PHE A 211 16.71 -12.31 -5.46
CA PHE A 211 18.16 -12.59 -5.55
C PHE A 211 18.97 -11.85 -4.47
N ALA A 212 18.33 -10.94 -3.73
CA ALA A 212 18.86 -10.25 -2.57
C ALA A 212 17.94 -10.48 -1.36
N LYS A 213 18.44 -10.20 -0.15
CA LYS A 213 17.64 -10.26 1.08
C LYS A 213 16.65 -9.10 1.09
N LEU A 214 15.35 -9.43 1.02
CA LEU A 214 14.30 -8.42 1.00
C LEU A 214 13.96 -7.96 2.41
N CYS A 215 13.87 -6.64 2.61
CA CYS A 215 13.46 -6.02 3.85
C CYS A 215 12.23 -5.14 3.65
N LEU A 216 11.28 -5.25 4.58
CA LEU A 216 10.10 -4.40 4.63
C LEU A 216 10.07 -3.63 5.94
N VAL A 217 9.99 -2.30 5.81
CA VAL A 217 9.46 -1.41 6.84
C VAL A 217 8.14 -0.91 6.28
N PRO A 218 6.99 -1.25 6.90
CA PRO A 218 5.69 -0.79 6.41
C PRO A 218 5.66 0.72 6.18
N TYR A 219 4.91 1.18 5.17
CA TYR A 219 4.81 2.62 4.92
C TYR A 219 3.89 3.29 5.94
N GLU A 220 2.91 2.55 6.46
CA GLU A 220 2.15 2.85 7.66
C GLU A 220 2.91 2.46 8.93
N ILE A 221 2.70 3.15 10.05
CA ILE A 221 3.31 2.72 11.32
C ILE A 221 2.80 1.33 11.72
N MET A 222 1.50 1.10 11.59
CA MET A 222 0.88 -0.20 11.80
C MET A 222 -0.46 -0.27 11.07
N ASN A 223 -0.88 -1.49 10.72
CA ASN A 223 -2.25 -1.74 10.30
C ASN A 223 -3.14 -1.87 11.54
N PHE A 224 -4.35 -1.31 11.48
CA PHE A 224 -5.34 -1.41 12.55
C PHE A 224 -6.78 -1.49 12.04
N VAL A 225 -6.98 -1.87 10.78
CA VAL A 225 -8.28 -1.99 10.12
C VAL A 225 -8.45 -3.40 9.58
N GLN A 226 -9.63 -3.98 9.75
CA GLN A 226 -9.97 -5.29 9.24
C GLN A 226 -10.25 -5.23 7.74
N LEU A 227 -9.19 -5.18 6.95
CA LEU A 227 -9.26 -5.34 5.51
C LEU A 227 -9.30 -6.85 5.20
N GLY A 228 -10.11 -7.29 4.24
CA GLY A 228 -10.12 -8.69 3.80
C GLY A 228 -8.73 -9.26 3.45
N PHE A 229 -8.65 -10.58 3.26
CA PHE A 229 -7.42 -11.38 3.07
C PHE A 229 -6.24 -10.70 2.34
N ASN A 230 -5.01 -11.03 2.76
CA ASN A 230 -3.68 -10.71 2.17
C ASN A 230 -2.97 -9.41 2.60
N HIS A 231 -3.56 -8.53 3.42
CA HIS A 231 -2.86 -7.31 3.85
C HIS A 231 -1.69 -7.59 4.82
N LEU A 232 -1.84 -8.55 5.74
CA LEU A 232 -0.80 -9.04 6.66
C LEU A 232 -0.08 -10.31 6.18
N SER A 233 -0.40 -10.88 5.01
CA SER A 233 0.22 -12.13 4.55
C SER A 233 0.33 -12.20 3.03
N SER A 234 0.81 -11.11 2.42
CA SER A 234 1.09 -11.09 0.98
C SER A 234 2.29 -11.97 0.62
N HIS A 235 2.43 -12.29 -0.67
CA HIS A 235 3.62 -12.98 -1.20
C HIS A 235 4.92 -12.28 -0.81
N TYR A 236 4.93 -10.95 -0.79
CA TYR A 236 6.07 -10.16 -0.39
C TYR A 236 6.46 -10.38 1.09
N HIS A 237 5.49 -10.41 2.01
CA HIS A 237 5.75 -10.68 3.43
C HIS A 237 6.48 -12.02 3.63
N SER A 238 5.95 -13.08 3.02
CA SER A 238 6.56 -14.41 3.09
C SER A 238 7.89 -14.54 2.32
N SER A 239 8.22 -13.56 1.47
CA SER A 239 9.50 -13.50 0.74
C SER A 239 10.54 -12.60 1.42
N CYS A 240 10.16 -11.85 2.45
CA CYS A 240 11.06 -10.97 3.17
C CYS A 240 12.00 -11.78 4.07
N TRP A 241 13.28 -11.41 4.04
CA TRP A 241 14.26 -11.86 5.03
C TRP A 241 13.95 -11.25 6.40
N LYS A 242 13.59 -9.97 6.44
CA LYS A 242 13.18 -9.26 7.67
C LYS A 242 12.03 -8.31 7.42
N LEU A 243 10.99 -8.43 8.23
CA LEU A 243 9.88 -7.49 8.38
C LEU A 243 10.05 -6.74 9.71
N PHE A 244 10.16 -5.42 9.64
CA PHE A 244 10.38 -4.57 10.82
C PHE A 244 9.06 -3.90 11.21
N VAL A 245 8.57 -4.17 12.43
CA VAL A 245 7.27 -3.70 12.90
C VAL A 245 7.39 -2.79 14.12
N ALA A 246 6.41 -1.90 14.27
CA ALA A 246 6.43 -0.83 15.27
C ALA A 246 6.40 -1.35 16.72
N ASN A 247 5.63 -2.41 17.00
CA ASN A 247 5.42 -2.90 18.36
C ASN A 247 5.10 -4.40 18.40
N GLN A 248 5.07 -4.94 19.61
CA GLN A 248 4.80 -6.35 19.88
C GLN A 248 3.42 -6.79 19.41
N GLN A 249 2.43 -5.90 19.46
CA GLN A 249 1.07 -6.21 19.08
C GLN A 249 0.94 -6.44 17.56
N THR A 250 1.58 -5.59 16.74
CA THR A 250 1.67 -5.82 15.28
C THR A 250 2.35 -7.15 14.97
N LYS A 251 3.39 -7.53 15.72
CA LYS A 251 4.04 -8.83 15.55
C LYS A 251 3.07 -9.98 15.83
N ILE A 252 2.30 -9.93 16.91
CA ILE A 252 1.31 -10.96 17.25
C ILE A 252 0.24 -11.08 16.15
N GLU A 253 -0.26 -9.95 15.64
CA GLU A 253 -1.25 -9.94 14.56
C GLU A 253 -0.69 -10.53 13.27
N GLN A 254 0.55 -10.19 12.93
CA GLN A 254 1.28 -10.75 11.80
C GLN A 254 1.47 -12.27 11.97
N GLU A 255 1.91 -12.74 13.14
CA GLU A 255 2.11 -14.17 13.45
C GLU A 255 0.83 -15.00 13.28
N GLN A 256 -0.34 -14.44 13.59
CA GLN A 256 -1.63 -15.13 13.48
C GLN A 256 -2.10 -15.31 12.03
N HIS A 257 -1.61 -14.50 11.10
CA HIS A 257 -2.09 -14.46 9.72
C HIS A 257 -1.03 -14.88 8.69
N ASP A 258 0.26 -14.80 9.04
CA ASP A 258 1.37 -15.09 8.15
C ASP A 258 1.70 -16.59 8.06
N LYS A 259 2.08 -17.03 6.86
CA LYS A 259 2.52 -18.38 6.55
C LYS A 259 3.81 -18.79 7.26
N LEU A 260 4.65 -17.81 7.63
CA LEU A 260 5.93 -18.06 8.30
C LEU A 260 5.83 -18.02 9.83
N ASN A 261 4.62 -17.90 10.41
CA ASN A 261 4.40 -17.76 11.84
C ASN A 261 5.31 -16.68 12.48
N GLY A 262 5.52 -15.58 11.75
CA GLY A 262 6.32 -14.44 12.18
C GLY A 262 7.82 -14.67 12.38
N ILE A 263 8.40 -15.75 11.85
CA ILE A 263 9.85 -16.04 12.01
C ILE A 263 10.75 -14.90 11.47
N ASN A 264 10.28 -14.19 10.46
CA ASN A 264 10.97 -13.07 9.83
C ASN A 264 10.51 -11.70 10.40
N VAL A 265 9.74 -11.65 11.48
CA VAL A 265 9.14 -10.44 12.04
C VAL A 265 9.91 -9.96 13.27
N PHE A 266 10.42 -8.74 13.19
CA PHE A 266 11.27 -8.10 14.19
C PHE A 266 10.60 -6.84 14.71
N VAL A 267 10.38 -6.79 16.02
CA VAL A 267 9.88 -5.57 16.69
C VAL A 267 11.04 -4.63 16.87
N THR A 268 10.97 -3.48 16.22
CA THR A 268 12.07 -2.50 16.21
C THR A 268 11.64 -1.10 16.60
N GLY A 269 10.34 -0.82 16.71
CA GLY A 269 9.84 0.54 16.59
C GLY A 269 9.69 0.94 15.13
N HIS A 270 9.18 2.16 14.89
CA HIS A 270 8.96 2.66 13.54
C HIS A 270 9.69 4.00 13.31
N PRO A 271 10.54 4.13 12.26
CA PRO A 271 11.29 5.35 11.95
C PRO A 271 10.50 6.66 11.98
N LYS A 272 9.26 6.64 11.45
CA LYS A 272 8.34 7.80 11.47
C LYS A 272 8.12 8.39 12.86
N VAL A 273 8.14 7.61 13.94
CA VAL A 273 7.85 8.13 15.29
C VAL A 273 8.83 9.25 15.64
N LYS A 274 10.14 8.99 15.52
CA LYS A 274 11.18 9.99 15.77
C LYS A 274 11.17 11.10 14.72
N ALA A 275 10.94 10.76 13.44
CA ALA A 275 10.90 11.74 12.35
C ALA A 275 9.80 12.79 12.55
N LEU A 276 8.58 12.35 12.89
CA LEU A 276 7.43 13.23 13.12
C LEU A 276 7.62 14.08 14.38
N LYS A 277 8.05 13.48 15.50
CA LYS A 277 8.32 14.20 16.76
C LYS A 277 9.36 15.32 16.58
N ASN A 278 10.38 15.10 15.74
CA ASN A 278 11.51 16.01 15.57
C ASN A 278 11.40 16.93 14.34
N ALA A 279 10.32 16.83 13.56
CA ALA A 279 10.13 17.67 12.40
C ALA A 279 10.09 19.16 12.81
N LYS A 280 10.70 20.03 12.00
CA LYS A 280 10.62 21.47 12.22
C LYS A 280 9.30 22.00 11.63
N PRO A 281 8.53 22.80 12.37
CA PRO A 281 7.26 23.33 11.87
C PRO A 281 7.50 24.18 10.61
N LYS A 282 6.76 23.88 9.55
CA LYS A 282 6.70 24.68 8.32
C LYS A 282 5.27 24.69 7.81
N TRP A 283 4.74 25.89 7.59
CA TRP A 283 3.43 26.09 6.97
C TRP A 283 3.64 26.70 5.58
N PRO A 284 2.96 26.20 4.52
CA PRO A 284 3.22 26.62 3.15
C PRO A 284 2.58 27.97 2.81
N ILE A 285 1.55 28.38 3.55
CA ILE A 285 0.89 29.68 3.36
C ILE A 285 1.73 30.76 4.04
N VAL A 286 2.18 31.73 3.25
CA VAL A 286 2.93 32.89 3.73
C VAL A 286 1.95 34.04 3.95
N SER A 287 1.54 34.26 5.20
CA SER A 287 0.73 35.42 5.54
C SER A 287 1.59 36.69 5.61
N ASN A 288 1.07 37.78 5.03
CA ASN A 288 1.64 39.12 5.18
C ASN A 288 1.24 39.79 6.52
N SER A 289 0.37 39.14 7.32
CA SER A 289 -0.03 39.64 8.65
C SER A 289 0.98 39.26 9.72
N ASN A 290 1.18 40.15 10.70
CA ASN A 290 1.99 39.85 11.89
C ASN A 290 1.32 38.82 12.82
N ASP A 291 0.00 38.65 12.72
CA ASP A 291 -0.76 37.71 13.54
C ASP A 291 -0.84 36.33 12.87
N LYS A 292 -0.56 35.29 13.65
CA LYS A 292 -0.71 33.89 13.25
C LYS A 292 -2.20 33.55 13.14
N LYS A 293 -2.68 33.21 11.94
CA LYS A 293 -4.02 32.66 11.71
C LYS A 293 -4.14 31.24 12.27
N PHE A 294 -5.36 30.82 12.58
CA PHE A 294 -5.62 29.44 13.01
C PHE A 294 -5.40 28.48 11.84
N ARG A 295 -4.65 27.40 12.04
CA ARG A 295 -4.21 26.52 10.95
C ARG A 295 -4.90 25.17 11.00
N ILE A 296 -5.68 24.89 9.97
CA ILE A 296 -6.35 23.61 9.77
C ILE A 296 -5.61 22.82 8.71
N LEU A 297 -5.06 21.68 9.11
CA LEU A 297 -4.64 20.65 8.17
C LEU A 297 -5.88 19.80 7.86
N TRP A 298 -6.22 19.67 6.59
CA TRP A 298 -7.29 18.80 6.12
C TRP A 298 -6.70 17.67 5.28
N ALA A 299 -7.01 16.43 5.62
CA ALA A 299 -6.61 15.26 4.85
C ALA A 299 -7.84 14.48 4.41
N SER A 300 -7.78 13.89 3.22
CA SER A 300 -8.83 13.00 2.76
C SER A 300 -8.29 11.71 2.13
N HIS A 301 -8.96 10.60 2.42
CA HIS A 301 -8.62 9.25 2.00
C HIS A 301 -9.18 8.94 0.60
N HIS A 302 -8.56 7.99 -0.09
CA HIS A 302 -8.88 7.68 -1.48
C HIS A 302 -10.05 6.69 -1.66
N SER A 303 -10.45 5.99 -0.60
CA SER A 303 -11.58 5.04 -0.62
C SER A 303 -12.92 5.78 -0.53
N ILE A 304 -13.20 6.61 -1.53
CA ILE A 304 -14.40 7.46 -1.63
C ILE A 304 -15.63 6.71 -2.17
N ASP A 305 -15.41 5.50 -2.69
CA ASP A 305 -16.48 4.58 -3.10
C ASP A 305 -16.70 3.47 -2.05
N LYS A 306 -17.53 2.47 -2.39
CA LYS A 306 -17.87 1.35 -1.51
C LYS A 306 -17.09 0.06 -1.80
N ASN A 307 -16.00 0.13 -2.57
CA ASN A 307 -15.33 -1.05 -3.12
C ASN A 307 -14.14 -1.55 -2.30
N TRP A 308 -13.77 -0.86 -1.21
CA TRP A 308 -12.60 -1.22 -0.41
C TRP A 308 -12.81 -0.94 1.07
N SER A 309 -12.14 0.09 1.62
CA SER A 309 -12.16 0.41 3.05
C SER A 309 -13.25 1.41 3.45
N ASN A 310 -13.85 2.12 2.48
CA ASN A 310 -14.99 3.04 2.65
C ASN A 310 -14.78 4.13 3.73
N PHE A 311 -13.57 4.65 3.85
CA PHE A 311 -13.20 5.73 4.80
C PHE A 311 -13.44 7.14 4.24
N GLY A 312 -13.16 7.37 2.96
CA GLY A 312 -13.12 8.73 2.39
C GLY A 312 -14.50 9.39 2.28
N VAL A 313 -14.60 10.66 2.70
CA VAL A 313 -15.78 11.53 2.55
C VAL A 313 -15.52 12.72 1.63
N PHE A 314 -14.40 12.75 0.90
CA PHE A 314 -14.04 13.89 0.04
C PHE A 314 -15.22 14.40 -0.79
N LEU A 315 -15.88 13.50 -1.52
CA LEU A 315 -16.98 13.84 -2.42
C LEU A 315 -18.22 14.38 -1.69
N ASP A 316 -18.35 14.07 -0.39
CA ASP A 316 -19.47 14.51 0.44
C ASP A 316 -19.24 15.92 0.99
N ILE A 317 -17.98 16.36 1.18
CA ILE A 317 -17.67 17.59 1.95
C ILE A 317 -16.80 18.62 1.22
N TYR A 318 -16.26 18.33 0.04
CA TYR A 318 -15.26 19.22 -0.60
C TYR A 318 -15.78 20.63 -0.89
N ASN A 319 -17.05 20.76 -1.28
CA ASN A 319 -17.68 22.07 -1.49
C ASN A 319 -17.89 22.83 -0.18
N ASP A 320 -18.23 22.12 0.91
CA ASP A 320 -18.42 22.74 2.22
C ASP A 320 -17.09 23.25 2.80
N MET A 321 -16.02 22.48 2.62
CA MET A 321 -14.66 22.92 2.97
C MET A 321 -14.23 24.15 2.16
N LEU A 322 -14.52 24.19 0.85
CA LEU A 322 -14.24 25.35 0.00
C LEU A 322 -15.03 26.58 0.44
N ASN A 323 -16.32 26.42 0.72
CA ASN A 323 -17.17 27.52 1.19
C ASN A 323 -16.69 28.06 2.54
N TRP A 324 -16.31 27.17 3.46
CA TRP A 324 -15.74 27.59 4.74
C TRP A 324 -14.44 28.39 4.58
N ALA A 325 -13.54 27.96 3.68
CA ALA A 325 -12.32 28.71 3.39
C ALA A 325 -12.60 30.09 2.78
N LYS A 326 -13.67 30.23 1.97
CA LYS A 326 -14.13 31.52 1.42
C LYS A 326 -14.74 32.45 2.47
N GLU A 327 -15.41 31.90 3.47
CA GLU A 327 -16.16 32.66 4.48
C GLU A 327 -15.30 33.18 5.63
N ASP A 328 -14.23 32.49 6.01
CA ASP A 328 -13.42 32.81 7.20
C ASP A 328 -11.93 32.99 6.87
N ASP A 329 -11.55 34.25 6.63
CA ASP A 329 -10.18 34.65 6.31
C ASP A 329 -9.20 34.56 7.50
N SER A 330 -9.71 34.34 8.72
CA SER A 330 -8.90 34.17 9.92
C SER A 330 -8.39 32.75 10.13
N ILE A 331 -8.76 31.83 9.21
CA ILE A 331 -8.30 30.44 9.18
C ILE A 331 -7.49 30.19 7.91
N GLU A 332 -6.36 29.52 8.05
CA GLU A 332 -5.56 28.98 6.97
C GLU A 332 -5.81 27.47 6.82
N PHE A 333 -6.07 27.01 5.59
CA PHE A 333 -6.37 25.62 5.29
C PHE A 333 -5.30 25.00 4.39
N VAL A 334 -4.65 23.93 4.84
CA VAL A 334 -3.82 23.10 3.97
C VAL A 334 -4.56 21.81 3.67
N PHE A 335 -4.94 21.60 2.41
CA PHE A 335 -5.48 20.32 1.95
C PHE A 335 -4.32 19.42 1.51
N SER A 336 -4.11 18.33 2.24
CA SER A 336 -3.11 17.30 1.96
C SER A 336 -3.80 15.94 1.78
N PRO A 337 -4.28 15.62 0.57
CA PRO A 337 -4.96 14.35 0.33
C PRO A 337 -3.99 13.17 0.41
N HIS A 338 -4.52 11.97 0.61
CA HIS A 338 -3.78 10.75 0.30
C HIS A 338 -3.35 10.77 -1.18
N PRO A 339 -2.11 10.37 -1.53
CA PRO A 339 -1.62 10.44 -2.93
C PRO A 339 -2.53 9.74 -3.94
N ALA A 340 -3.08 8.58 -3.57
CA ALA A 340 -4.02 7.83 -4.40
C ALA A 340 -5.39 8.53 -4.60
N LEU A 341 -5.79 9.47 -3.74
CA LEU A 341 -7.07 10.18 -3.91
C LEU A 341 -7.02 11.00 -5.21
N VAL A 342 -5.89 11.65 -5.50
CA VAL A 342 -5.73 12.44 -6.73
C VAL A 342 -5.93 11.57 -7.97
N THR A 343 -5.32 10.38 -8.01
CA THR A 343 -5.46 9.47 -9.15
C THR A 343 -6.85 8.85 -9.25
N VAL A 344 -7.53 8.64 -8.12
CA VAL A 344 -8.94 8.20 -8.10
C VAL A 344 -9.86 9.30 -8.64
N LEU A 345 -9.65 10.56 -8.25
CA LEU A 345 -10.42 11.70 -8.75
C LEU A 345 -10.19 11.95 -10.25
N GLU A 346 -8.95 11.81 -10.74
CA GLU A 346 -8.62 11.88 -12.16
C GLU A 346 -9.34 10.81 -13.00
N ALA A 347 -9.61 9.65 -12.39
CA ALA A 347 -10.23 8.50 -13.03
C ALA A 347 -11.77 8.54 -13.06
N ILE A 348 -12.40 9.57 -12.47
CA ILE A 348 -13.86 9.75 -12.53
C ILE A 348 -14.33 9.84 -13.99
N THR A 349 -15.32 9.01 -14.33
CA THR A 349 -15.91 8.94 -15.67
C THR A 349 -17.18 9.77 -15.81
N ASP A 350 -17.85 10.11 -14.70
CA ASP A 350 -18.96 11.06 -14.72
C ASP A 350 -18.44 12.47 -15.01
N GLU A 351 -18.72 12.99 -16.20
CA GLU A 351 -18.21 14.28 -16.66
C GLU A 351 -18.71 15.46 -15.83
N THR A 352 -19.90 15.37 -15.22
CA THR A 352 -20.45 16.43 -14.37
C THR A 352 -19.69 16.49 -13.05
N LEU A 353 -19.52 15.34 -12.40
CA LEU A 353 -18.77 15.24 -11.15
C LEU A 353 -17.30 15.61 -11.36
N LYS A 354 -16.69 15.12 -12.45
CA LYS A 354 -15.31 15.44 -12.80
C LYS A 354 -15.10 16.93 -12.97
N ARG A 355 -16.00 17.63 -13.68
CA ARG A 355 -15.96 19.09 -13.80
C ARG A 355 -16.07 19.77 -12.44
N SER A 356 -17.01 19.35 -11.61
CA SER A 356 -17.21 19.92 -10.27
C SER A 356 -15.96 19.78 -9.38
N VAL A 357 -15.30 18.63 -9.42
CA VAL A 357 -14.02 18.40 -8.68
C VAL A 357 -12.89 19.25 -9.25
N GLN A 358 -12.81 19.40 -10.58
CA GLN A 358 -11.82 20.29 -11.20
C GLN A 358 -12.05 21.76 -10.82
N GLU A 359 -13.31 22.21 -10.81
CA GLU A 359 -13.70 23.54 -10.37
C GLU A 359 -13.31 23.77 -8.91
N PHE A 360 -13.50 22.78 -8.03
CA PHE A 360 -13.02 22.85 -6.65
C PHE A 360 -11.51 23.14 -6.58
N PHE A 361 -10.66 22.41 -7.30
CA PHE A 361 -9.22 22.65 -7.25
C PHE A 361 -8.83 24.01 -7.83
N VAL A 362 -9.53 24.47 -8.87
CA VAL A 362 -9.32 25.81 -9.44
C VAL A 362 -9.67 26.90 -8.42
N GLU A 363 -10.81 26.78 -7.76
CA GLU A 363 -11.27 27.75 -6.76
C GLU A 363 -10.44 27.68 -5.49
N TRP A 364 -10.09 26.48 -5.02
CA TRP A 364 -9.23 26.26 -3.87
C TRP A 364 -7.89 26.95 -4.06
N ASN A 365 -7.24 26.78 -5.22
CA ASN A 365 -5.91 27.38 -5.47
C ASN A 365 -5.93 28.90 -5.72
N LYS A 366 -7.11 29.53 -5.81
CA LYS A 366 -7.23 31.00 -5.94
C LYS A 366 -7.30 31.73 -4.61
N LEU A 367 -7.57 31.04 -3.51
CA LEU A 367 -7.73 31.67 -2.20
C LEU A 367 -6.36 31.85 -1.53
N ASP A 368 -6.12 33.01 -0.92
CA ASP A 368 -4.84 33.32 -0.27
C ASP A 368 -4.64 32.56 1.06
N ASN A 369 -5.72 32.04 1.64
CA ASN A 369 -5.73 31.29 2.90
C ASN A 369 -5.78 29.77 2.71
N THR A 370 -5.56 29.27 1.49
CA THR A 370 -5.57 27.83 1.21
C THR A 370 -4.24 27.38 0.60
N TYR A 371 -3.96 26.08 0.71
CA TYR A 371 -2.86 25.44 0.01
C TYR A 371 -3.21 24.00 -0.34
N PHE A 372 -2.76 23.53 -1.51
CA PHE A 372 -2.84 22.12 -1.89
C PHE A 372 -1.46 21.48 -1.76
N TYR A 373 -1.28 20.63 -0.76
CA TYR A 373 0.02 20.07 -0.42
C TYR A 373 0.33 18.77 -1.15
N ARG A 374 1.44 18.77 -1.89
CA ARG A 374 2.02 17.60 -2.58
C ARG A 374 3.55 17.66 -2.62
N GLU A 375 4.20 18.12 -1.55
CA GLU A 375 5.65 18.36 -1.54
C GLU A 375 6.48 17.27 -0.85
N GLY A 376 5.88 16.10 -0.56
CA GLY A 376 6.58 14.96 0.06
C GLY A 376 6.34 14.84 1.58
N PRO A 377 7.39 14.64 2.42
CA PRO A 377 7.24 14.43 3.87
C PRO A 377 6.36 15.48 4.55
N TYR A 378 5.51 15.05 5.49
CA TYR A 378 4.44 15.87 6.07
C TYR A 378 4.62 16.21 7.56
N GLY A 379 5.68 15.71 8.20
CA GLY A 379 6.01 16.07 9.59
C GLY A 379 6.04 17.59 9.86
N PRO A 380 6.61 18.43 8.98
CA PRO A 380 6.57 19.88 9.16
C PRO A 380 5.16 20.48 9.22
N LEU A 381 4.21 19.94 8.44
CA LEU A 381 2.82 20.38 8.48
C LEU A 381 2.15 20.02 9.79
N PHE A 382 2.34 18.79 10.26
CA PHE A 382 1.85 18.30 11.54
C PHE A 382 2.28 19.19 12.71
N GLN A 383 3.55 19.62 12.68
CA GLN A 383 4.12 20.49 13.69
C GLN A 383 3.60 21.93 13.59
N ALA A 384 3.25 22.40 12.39
CA ALA A 384 2.79 23.77 12.15
C ALA A 384 1.27 23.98 12.27
N SER A 385 0.46 22.93 12.08
CA SER A 385 -1.01 22.99 12.20
C SER A 385 -1.45 23.17 13.65
N ASP A 386 -2.64 23.71 13.86
CA ASP A 386 -3.29 23.75 15.17
C ASP A 386 -4.20 22.53 15.35
N ILE A 387 -4.92 22.12 14.30
CA ILE A 387 -5.76 20.92 14.29
C ILE A 387 -5.62 20.13 12.97
N LEU A 388 -5.99 18.85 13.01
CA LEU A 388 -6.19 18.01 11.84
C LEU A 388 -7.67 17.63 11.71
N ILE A 389 -8.26 17.83 10.54
CA ILE A 389 -9.54 17.25 10.12
C ILE A 389 -9.25 16.18 9.08
N MET A 390 -9.72 14.95 9.28
CA MET A 390 -9.47 13.86 8.34
C MET A 390 -10.56 12.79 8.36
N ASP A 391 -10.55 11.94 7.35
CA ASP A 391 -11.51 10.86 7.15
C ASP A 391 -10.82 9.51 6.85
N GLY A 392 -9.52 9.41 7.11
CA GLY A 392 -8.67 8.31 6.66
C GLY A 392 -8.02 7.51 7.79
N ILE A 393 -7.23 6.52 7.40
CA ILE A 393 -6.56 5.63 8.35
C ILE A 393 -5.16 6.18 8.70
N SER A 394 -4.36 6.54 7.68
CA SER A 394 -2.91 6.72 7.82
C SER A 394 -2.49 7.69 8.92
N TRP A 395 -3.16 8.85 9.04
CA TRP A 395 -2.79 9.88 10.02
C TRP A 395 -3.54 9.78 11.35
N LEU A 396 -4.49 8.83 11.48
CA LEU A 396 -5.30 8.66 12.69
C LEU A 396 -4.44 8.31 13.91
N LEU A 397 -3.40 7.50 13.69
CA LEU A 397 -2.37 7.19 14.69
C LEU A 397 -1.27 8.26 14.73
N GLU A 398 -0.75 8.64 13.56
CA GLU A 398 0.47 9.44 13.46
C GLU A 398 0.31 10.85 14.05
N TYR A 399 -0.84 11.51 13.85
CA TYR A 399 -1.05 12.89 14.32
C TYR A 399 -1.18 12.99 15.84
N GLN A 400 -1.51 11.90 16.53
CA GLN A 400 -1.58 11.88 18.00
C GLN A 400 -0.21 12.13 18.66
N LEU A 401 0.89 11.86 17.94
CA LEU A 401 2.24 12.26 18.36
C LEU A 401 2.39 13.77 18.55
N MET A 402 1.63 14.57 17.78
CA MET A 402 1.67 16.03 17.84
C MET A 402 0.97 16.57 19.05
N LYS A 403 0.15 15.75 19.73
CA LYS A 403 -0.47 16.15 20.98
C LYS A 403 -1.36 17.38 20.73
N LYS A 404 -2.18 17.31 19.67
CA LYS A 404 -3.05 18.37 19.14
C LYS A 404 -4.42 17.80 18.75
N PRO A 405 -5.48 18.63 18.73
CA PRO A 405 -6.80 18.14 18.37
C PRO A 405 -6.86 17.50 16.98
N LEU A 406 -7.45 16.32 16.94
CA LEU A 406 -7.71 15.52 15.76
C LEU A 406 -9.22 15.28 15.65
N ILE A 407 -9.83 15.74 14.56
CA ILE A 407 -11.23 15.54 14.23
C ILE A 407 -11.30 14.47 13.13
N PHE A 408 -11.92 13.34 13.46
CA PHE A 408 -12.12 12.22 12.54
C PHE A 408 -13.56 12.21 12.06
N ILE A 409 -13.78 12.54 10.78
CA ILE A 409 -15.08 12.42 10.13
C ILE A 409 -15.24 10.97 9.71
N GLU A 410 -16.05 10.24 10.47
CA GLU A 410 -16.20 8.81 10.37
C GLU A 410 -17.48 8.44 9.63
N ARG A 411 -17.31 7.60 8.60
CA ARG A 411 -18.42 6.97 7.89
C ARG A 411 -18.85 5.74 8.65
N GLU A 412 -20.15 5.51 8.78
CA GLU A 412 -20.67 4.29 9.44
C GLU A 412 -20.33 3.01 8.65
N ASP A 413 -20.16 3.10 7.32
CA ASP A 413 -19.92 1.96 6.44
C ASP A 413 -18.43 1.66 6.15
N HIS A 414 -17.52 2.27 6.92
CA HIS A 414 -16.08 2.00 6.84
C HIS A 414 -15.73 0.58 7.30
N SER A 415 -14.60 0.04 6.81
CA SER A 415 -14.09 -1.24 7.31
C SER A 415 -13.81 -1.16 8.80
N ALA A 416 -14.29 -2.18 9.53
CA ALA A 416 -14.22 -2.21 10.97
C ALA A 416 -12.79 -2.08 11.50
N PHE A 417 -12.64 -1.37 12.61
CA PHE A 417 -11.37 -1.31 13.32
C PHE A 417 -11.02 -2.65 13.97
N THR A 418 -9.73 -2.90 14.13
CA THR A 418 -9.22 -3.89 15.07
C THR A 418 -9.33 -3.38 16.51
N VAL A 419 -8.96 -4.18 17.51
CA VAL A 419 -8.89 -3.70 18.91
C VAL A 419 -7.95 -2.49 19.04
N ASN A 420 -6.80 -2.51 18.36
CA ASN A 420 -5.91 -1.35 18.32
C ASN A 420 -6.51 -0.19 17.54
N GLY A 421 -7.30 -0.46 16.50
CA GLY A 421 -7.96 0.58 15.73
C GLY A 421 -8.96 1.36 16.59
N GLU A 422 -9.73 0.69 17.44
CA GLU A 422 -10.61 1.38 18.41
C GLU A 422 -9.81 2.13 19.47
N LEU A 423 -8.70 1.57 19.96
CA LEU A 423 -7.78 2.28 20.86
C LEU A 423 -7.28 3.58 20.22
N ILE A 424 -6.85 3.52 18.97
CA ILE A 424 -6.40 4.69 18.18
C ILE A 424 -7.54 5.69 18.00
N ALA A 425 -8.72 5.22 17.58
CA ALA A 425 -9.88 6.08 17.35
C ALA A 425 -10.33 6.81 18.64
N ASN A 426 -10.16 6.21 19.81
CA ASN A 426 -10.45 6.85 21.10
C ASN A 426 -9.55 8.06 21.43
N GLY A 427 -8.39 8.18 20.77
CA GLY A 427 -7.54 9.37 20.84
C GLY A 427 -8.00 10.53 19.95
N THR A 428 -9.16 10.38 19.28
CA THR A 428 -9.66 11.33 18.28
C THR A 428 -11.07 11.82 18.63
N ASN A 429 -11.46 12.94 18.04
CA ASN A 429 -12.81 13.47 18.13
C ASN A 429 -13.64 12.96 16.94
N ARG A 430 -14.37 11.85 17.15
CA ARG A 430 -15.23 11.22 16.14
C ARG A 430 -16.48 12.07 15.89
N VAL A 431 -16.75 12.36 14.63
CA VAL A 431 -17.94 13.08 14.15
C VAL A 431 -18.46 12.41 12.89
N SER A 432 -19.73 12.58 12.55
CA SER A 432 -20.34 11.94 11.37
C SER A 432 -20.63 12.91 10.23
N THR A 433 -20.46 14.23 10.46
CA THR A 433 -20.78 15.26 9.45
C THR A 433 -19.77 16.39 9.45
N PHE A 434 -19.70 17.10 8.31
CA PHE A 434 -18.93 18.33 8.18
C PHE A 434 -19.32 19.38 9.22
N GLU A 435 -20.62 19.58 9.47
CA GLU A 435 -21.09 20.60 10.43
C GLU A 435 -20.60 20.35 11.86
N GLN A 436 -20.57 19.08 12.28
CA GLN A 436 -20.01 18.71 13.58
C GLN A 436 -18.49 18.96 13.62
N ALA A 437 -17.78 18.67 12.53
CA ALA A 437 -16.35 18.95 12.41
C ALA A 437 -16.06 20.46 12.47
N LYS A 438 -16.80 21.28 11.71
CA LYS A 438 -16.68 22.74 11.69
C LYS A 438 -16.97 23.34 13.06
N ALA A 439 -18.05 22.92 13.72
CA ALA A 439 -18.39 23.40 15.06
C ALA A 439 -17.29 23.08 16.09
N LEU A 440 -16.72 21.87 16.03
CA LEU A 440 -15.65 21.47 16.94
C LEU A 440 -14.33 22.20 16.64
N ALA A 441 -14.00 22.43 15.37
CA ALA A 441 -12.84 23.24 14.99
C ALA A 441 -12.93 24.67 15.54
N TYR A 442 -14.12 25.29 15.53
CA TYR A 442 -14.34 26.61 16.15
C TYR A 442 -14.16 26.59 17.67
N ARG A 443 -14.58 25.51 18.36
CA ARG A 443 -14.33 25.35 19.80
C ARG A 443 -12.83 25.35 20.10
N PHE A 444 -12.04 24.57 19.34
CA PHE A 444 -10.59 24.54 19.48
C PHE A 444 -9.93 25.88 19.12
N LYS A 445 -10.39 26.54 18.05
CA LYS A 445 -9.95 27.91 17.68
C LYS A 445 -10.19 28.90 18.82
N ASN A 446 -11.28 28.76 19.56
CA ASN A 446 -11.64 29.60 20.71
C ASN A 446 -10.92 29.19 22.02
N GLY A 447 -9.96 28.25 21.96
CA GLY A 447 -9.12 27.87 23.10
C GLY A 447 -9.68 26.76 23.97
N GLU A 448 -10.73 26.07 23.54
CA GLU A 448 -11.22 24.90 24.27
C GLU A 448 -10.18 23.75 24.21
N PRO A 449 -9.87 23.08 25.34
CA PRO A 449 -8.92 21.96 25.33
C PRO A 449 -9.50 20.73 24.63
N ASP A 450 -8.62 19.91 24.04
CA ASP A 450 -9.00 18.62 23.47
C ASP A 450 -9.41 17.62 24.58
N PRO A 451 -10.68 17.17 24.63
CA PRO A 451 -11.12 16.22 25.65
C PRO A 451 -10.41 14.86 25.54
N ASN A 452 -9.89 14.50 24.37
CA ASN A 452 -9.23 13.22 24.12
C ASN A 452 -7.73 13.24 24.36
N ARG A 453 -7.21 14.29 24.99
CA ARG A 453 -5.77 14.44 25.20
C ARG A 453 -5.15 13.27 25.97
N ASN A 454 -5.76 12.86 27.08
CA ASN A 454 -5.23 11.74 27.86
C ASN A 454 -5.27 10.42 27.06
N ASN A 455 -6.26 10.26 26.19
CA ASN A 455 -6.35 9.08 25.31
C ASN A 455 -5.22 9.08 24.27
N GLN A 456 -4.84 10.24 23.73
CA GLN A 456 -3.68 10.37 22.83
C GLN A 456 -2.39 9.93 23.52
N ASP A 457 -2.18 10.34 24.78
CA ASP A 457 -1.00 9.91 25.55
C ASP A 457 -1.00 8.38 25.75
N ILE A 458 -2.15 7.78 26.07
CA ILE A 458 -2.30 6.32 26.17
C ILE A 458 -1.96 5.62 24.85
N VAL A 459 -2.48 6.12 23.72
CA VAL A 459 -2.21 5.55 22.38
C VAL A 459 -0.72 5.59 22.07
N VAL A 460 -0.07 6.74 22.27
CA VAL A 460 1.35 6.93 21.97
C VAL A 460 2.21 6.06 22.89
N GLU A 461 1.92 6.00 24.19
CA GLU A 461 2.68 5.19 25.15
C GLU A 461 2.55 3.69 24.88
N GLN A 462 1.35 3.20 24.54
CA GLN A 462 1.13 1.78 24.31
C GLN A 462 1.67 1.31 22.95
N LEU A 463 1.51 2.13 21.91
CA LEU A 463 1.77 1.68 20.53
C LEU A 463 3.10 2.19 19.96
N LEU A 464 3.64 3.30 20.47
CA LEU A 464 4.76 4.07 19.88
C LEU A 464 5.89 4.38 20.88
N SER A 465 6.17 3.46 21.81
CA SER A 465 7.16 3.66 22.89
C SER A 465 8.62 3.45 22.49
N ILE A 466 8.90 2.89 21.32
CA ILE A 466 10.27 2.61 20.86
C ILE A 466 10.77 3.74 19.95
N ASP A 467 11.75 4.52 20.44
CA ASP A 467 12.26 5.72 19.75
C ASP A 467 13.54 5.47 18.91
N ASN A 468 14.25 4.36 19.08
CA ASN A 468 15.53 4.05 18.42
C ASN A 468 15.39 3.07 17.23
N ALA A 469 14.34 3.26 16.42
CA ALA A 469 13.96 2.28 15.41
C ALA A 469 14.99 2.06 14.30
N ALA A 470 15.70 3.12 13.87
CA ALA A 470 16.69 3.00 12.80
C ALA A 470 17.89 2.17 13.26
N GLU A 471 18.36 2.45 14.47
CA GLU A 471 19.47 1.76 15.12
C GLU A 471 19.13 0.26 15.30
N ASN A 472 17.94 -0.05 15.86
CA ASN A 472 17.47 -1.43 16.01
C ASN A 472 17.40 -2.20 14.68
N ILE A 473 17.01 -1.53 13.59
CA ILE A 473 16.92 -2.14 12.25
C ILE A 473 18.31 -2.41 11.69
N VAL A 474 19.22 -1.44 11.78
CA VAL A 474 20.61 -1.58 11.32
C VAL A 474 21.33 -2.70 12.07
N ASP A 475 21.19 -2.76 13.40
CA ASP A 475 21.74 -3.82 14.24
C ASP A 475 21.18 -5.20 13.85
N SER A 476 19.86 -5.30 13.66
CA SER A 476 19.22 -6.56 13.23
C SER A 476 19.73 -7.06 11.88
N ILE A 477 20.08 -6.15 10.96
CA ILE A 477 20.68 -6.51 9.67
C ILE A 477 22.11 -7.01 9.87
N MET A 478 22.94 -6.31 10.64
CA MET A 478 24.31 -6.73 10.92
C MET A 478 24.37 -8.10 11.59
N ASP A 479 23.57 -8.32 12.64
CA ASP A 479 23.42 -9.60 13.33
C ASP A 479 23.04 -10.74 12.37
N GLY A 480 22.24 -10.43 11.36
CA GLY A 480 21.82 -11.38 10.35
C GLY A 480 22.95 -11.84 9.44
N PHE A 481 23.94 -10.99 9.16
CA PHE A 481 25.12 -11.35 8.37
C PHE A 481 26.26 -11.92 9.21
N GLU A 482 26.30 -11.71 10.53
CA GLU A 482 27.30 -12.32 11.41
C GLU A 482 27.00 -13.78 11.77
N LYS A 483 25.73 -14.20 11.71
CA LYS A 483 25.26 -15.55 12.08
C LYS A 483 25.26 -16.56 10.91
N GLU A 484 25.47 -16.08 9.68
CA GLU A 484 25.60 -16.89 8.45
C GLU A 484 27.07 -17.23 8.18
#